data_AF-A0AA41U9Q7-F1
#
_entry.id   AF-A0AA41U9Q7-F1
#
_cell.length_a   1.000
_cell.length_b   1.000
_cell.length_c   1.000
_cell.angle_alpha   90.00
_cell.angle_beta   90.00
_cell.angle_gamma   90.00
#
_symmetry.space_group_name_H-M   'P 1'
#
loop_
_entity.id
_entity.type
_entity.pdbx_description
1 polymer ?
#
loop_
_entity_poly.entity_id
_entity_poly.type
_entity_poly.pdbx_seq_one_letter_code
_entity_poly.pdbx_strand_id
1 'polypeptide(L)' 'MHQWRQIKCNRFDSEPMEDFLTRKKRIEEIVTGFRWGRYRDNEADAMEIELAQLRSAKRHRAAAIERSSHVA' A
#
# COMPACT_ATOMS: atom_id res chain seq x y z
N MET A 1 -12.37 12.40 20.89
CA MET A 1 -11.36 11.63 20.12
C MET A 1 -11.26 12.26 18.74
N HIS A 2 -10.07 12.65 18.28
CA HIS A 2 -9.91 13.13 16.90
C HIS A 2 -10.28 11.99 15.94
N GLN A 3 -11.43 12.10 15.26
CA GLN A 3 -11.78 11.19 14.18
C GLN A 3 -10.86 11.49 13.00
N TRP A 4 -9.76 10.75 12.91
CA TRP A 4 -8.93 10.78 11.73
C TRP A 4 -9.76 10.29 10.54
N ARG A 5 -9.67 10.98 9.40
CA ARG A 5 -10.43 10.64 8.18
C ARG A 5 -10.23 9.16 7.81
N GLN A 6 -11.28 8.50 7.35
CA GLN A 6 -11.16 7.14 6.82
C GLN A 6 -10.13 7.09 5.67
N ILE A 7 -9.34 6.03 5.65
CA ILE A 7 -8.35 5.79 4.61
C ILE A 7 -9.12 5.28 3.38
N LYS A 8 -9.15 6.09 2.32
CA LYS A 8 -9.75 5.70 1.04
C LYS A 8 -8.72 4.91 0.24
N CYS A 9 -9.00 3.64 -0.04
CA CYS A 9 -8.21 2.78 -0.91
C CYS A 9 -9.15 2.00 -1.82
N ASN A 10 -9.15 2.34 -3.11
CA ASN A 10 -9.96 1.66 -4.11
C ASN A 10 -9.17 0.50 -4.72
N ARG A 11 -9.87 -0.56 -5.11
CA ARG A 11 -9.31 -1.65 -5.92
C ARG A 11 -8.98 -1.12 -7.30
N PHE A 12 -7.85 -1.56 -7.89
CA PHE A 12 -7.59 -1.29 -9.30
C PHE A 12 -8.41 -2.22 -10.20
N ASP A 13 -8.70 -1.81 -11.44
CA ASP A 13 -9.64 -2.51 -12.32
C ASP A 13 -9.29 -4.00 -12.54
N SER A 14 -8.00 -4.31 -12.67
CA SER A 14 -7.50 -5.69 -12.90
C SER A 14 -6.80 -6.31 -11.69
N GLU A 15 -6.97 -5.73 -10.49
CA GLU A 15 -6.31 -6.24 -9.29
C GLU A 15 -7.12 -7.40 -8.67
N PRO A 16 -6.48 -8.56 -8.42
CA PRO A 16 -7.10 -9.64 -7.65
C PRO A 16 -7.57 -9.17 -6.28
N MET A 17 -8.68 -9.71 -5.79
CA MET A 17 -9.23 -9.29 -4.48
C MET A 17 -8.22 -9.50 -3.34
N GLU A 18 -7.44 -10.58 -3.37
CA GLU A 18 -6.41 -10.86 -2.37
C GLU A 18 -5.29 -9.81 -2.37
N ASP A 19 -4.80 -9.44 -3.56
CA ASP A 19 -3.77 -8.40 -3.71
C ASP A 19 -4.29 -7.05 -3.24
N PHE A 20 -5.56 -6.73 -3.55
CA PHE A 20 -6.23 -5.54 -3.04
C PHE A 20 -6.29 -5.50 -1.52
N LEU A 21 -6.74 -6.59 -0.89
CA LEU A 21 -6.85 -6.67 0.57
C LEU A 21 -5.48 -6.56 1.22
N THR A 22 -4.46 -7.19 0.64
CA THR A 22 -3.06 -7.11 1.10
C THR A 22 -2.54 -5.68 1.02
N ARG A 23 -2.70 -5.03 -0.13
CA ARG A 23 -2.30 -3.63 -0.34
C ARG A 23 -3.04 -2.67 0.57
N LYS A 24 -4.36 -2.83 0.70
CA LYS A 24 -5.20 -2.02 1.58
C LYS A 24 -4.73 -2.13 3.02
N LYS A 25 -4.51 -3.36 3.52
CA LYS A 25 -4.00 -3.61 4.87
C LYS A 25 -2.65 -2.91 5.09
N ARG A 26 -1.73 -3.03 4.14
CA ARG A 26 -0.41 -2.39 4.25
C ARG A 26 -0.49 -0.86 4.28
N ILE A 27 -1.35 -0.26 3.44
CA ILE A 27 -1.61 1.18 3.46
C ILE A 27 -2.19 1.61 4.83
N GLU A 28 -3.11 0.82 5.40
CA GLU A 28 -3.72 1.11 6.70
C GLU A 28 -2.69 1.05 7.84
N GLU A 29 -1.79 0.06 7.82
CA GLU A 29 -0.68 -0.06 8.77
C GLU A 29 0.24 1.16 8.72
N ILE A 30 0.71 1.53 7.52
CA ILE A 30 1.63 2.66 7.33
C ILE A 30 0.98 3.97 7.80
N VAL A 31 -0.26 4.25 7.36
CA VAL A 31 -0.95 5.48 7.75
C VAL A 31 -1.19 5.51 9.27
N THR A 32 -1.54 4.38 9.88
CA THR A 32 -1.71 4.30 11.34
C THR A 32 -0.38 4.54 12.06
N GLY A 33 0.72 4.01 11.54
CA GLY A 33 2.06 4.26 12.06
C GLY A 33 2.42 5.75 12.06
N PHE A 34 2.16 6.48 10.97
CA PHE A 34 2.33 7.93 10.93
C PHE A 34 1.45 8.66 11.93
N ARG A 35 0.16 8.28 12.05
CA ARG A 35 -0.77 8.89 13.00
C ARG A 35 -0.32 8.79 14.45
N TRP A 36 0.38 7.70 14.78
CA TRP A 36 0.85 7.43 16.14
C TRP A 36 2.31 7.83 16.34
N GLY A 37 2.96 8.45 15.34
CA GLY A 37 4.37 8.84 15.42
C GLY A 37 5.33 7.66 15.58
N ARG A 38 4.99 6.49 14.99
CA ARG A 38 5.79 5.26 15.10
C ARG A 38 7.04 5.26 14.23
N TYR A 39 7.04 6.00 13.12
CA TYR A 39 8.16 6.07 12.19
C TYR A 39 8.93 7.37 12.38
N ARG A 40 10.27 7.29 12.28
CA ARG A 40 11.18 8.43 12.44
C ARG A 40 12.29 8.38 11.40
N ASP A 41 12.85 9.55 11.10
CA ASP A 41 14.04 9.71 10.24
C ASP A 41 13.93 8.88 8.95
N ASN A 42 14.95 8.10 8.63
CA ASN A 42 15.00 7.26 7.44
C ASN A 42 13.86 6.22 7.34
N GLU A 43 13.28 5.80 8.47
CA GLU A 43 12.14 4.88 8.46
C GLU A 43 10.87 5.60 7.98
N ALA A 44 10.68 6.86 8.39
CA ALA A 44 9.58 7.68 7.90
C ALA A 44 9.67 7.85 6.38
N ASP A 45 10.86 8.19 5.87
CA ASP A 45 11.11 8.35 4.43
C ASP A 45 10.81 7.04 3.65
N ALA A 46 11.26 5.90 4.17
CA ALA A 46 10.99 4.60 3.56
C ALA A 46 9.49 4.28 3.50
N MET A 47 8.76 4.57 4.57
CA MET A 47 7.31 4.35 4.65
C MET A 47 6.53 5.31 3.74
N GLU A 48 6.99 6.55 3.55
CA GLU A 48 6.43 7.48 2.58
C GLU A 48 6.59 6.98 1.15
N ILE A 49 7.80 6.50 0.81
CA ILE A 49 8.09 5.90 -0.49
C ILE A 49 7.19 4.69 -0.72
N GLU A 50 7.11 3.77 0.24
CA GLU A 50 6.26 2.57 0.13
C GLU A 50 4.78 2.95 -0.04
N LEU A 51 4.28 3.90 0.74
CA LEU A 51 2.90 4.39 0.63
C LEU A 51 2.60 4.97 -0.76
N ALA A 52 3.54 5.74 -1.32
CA ALA A 52 3.42 6.28 -2.67
C ALA A 52 3.39 5.17 -3.73
N GLN A 53 4.18 4.11 -3.54
CA GLN A 53 4.19 2.94 -4.43
C GLN A 53 2.86 2.17 -4.38
N LEU A 54 2.35 1.88 -3.18
CA LEU A 54 1.09 1.15 -2.97
C LEU A 54 -0.13 1.92 -3.48
N ARG A 55 -0.05 3.25 -3.58
CA ARG A 55 -1.12 4.07 -4.19
C ARG A 55 -1.01 4.17 -5.72
N SER A 56 0.15 3.83 -6.29
CA SER A 56 0.39 3.93 -7.73
C SER A 56 -0.02 2.65 -8.46
N ALA A 57 -1.04 2.75 -9.31
CA ALA A 57 -1.50 1.66 -10.17
C ALA A 57 -0.41 1.11 -11.12
N LYS A 58 0.59 1.94 -11.46
CA LYS A 58 1.58 1.65 -12.50
C LYS A 58 2.55 0.52 -12.13
N ARG A 59 2.86 0.34 -10.84
CA ARG A 59 3.78 -0.73 -10.38
C ARG A 59 3.08 -2.04 -10.05
N HIS A 60 1.79 -2.00 -9.71
CA HIS A 60 1.01 -3.22 -9.47
C HIS A 60 0.92 -4.10 -10.72
N ARG A 61 0.88 -3.47 -11.91
CA ARG A 61 0.90 -4.20 -13.19
C ARG A 61 2.20 -4.98 -13.40
N ALA A 62 3.35 -4.44 -12.98
CA ALA A 62 4.64 -5.13 -13.12
C ALA A 62 4.76 -6.34 -12.17
N ALA A 63 4.39 -6.18 -10.89
CA ALA A 63 4.44 -7.27 -9.92
C ALA A 63 3.47 -8.43 -10.26
N ALA A 64 2.28 -8.13 -10.80
CA ALA A 64 1.33 -9.15 -11.23
C ALA A 64 1.81 -9.93 -12.47
N ILE A 65 2.50 -9.25 -13.40
CA ILE A 65 3.09 -9.88 -14.59
C ILE A 65 4.27 -10.78 -14.19
N GLU A 66 5.13 -10.36 -13.26
CA GLU A 66 6.26 -11.17 -12.78
C GLU A 66 5.80 -12.45 -12.06
N ARG A 67 4.75 -12.38 -11.22
CA ARG A 67 4.19 -13.58 -10.57
C ARG A 67 3.61 -14.60 -11.55
N SER A 68 3.01 -14.14 -12.66
CA SER A 68 2.49 -15.03 -13.70
C SER A 68 3.60 -15.63 -14.56
N SER A 69 4.77 -15.01 -14.62
CA SER A 69 5.90 -15.46 -15.44
C SER A 69 6.77 -16.52 -14.75
N HIS A 70 6.62 -16.71 -13.44
CA HIS A 70 7.37 -17.71 -12.66
C HIS A 70 6.64 -19.06 -12.52
N VAL A 71 5.46 -19.18 -13.15
CA VAL A 71 4.68 -20.42 -13.29
C VAL A 71 4.59 -20.76 -14.78
N ALA A 72 5.74 -21.07 -15.40
CA ALA A 72 5.84 -21.59 -16.75
C ALA A 72 7.01 -22.57 -16.84
#